data_AF-J9ERF9-F1
#
_entry.id   AF-J9ERF9-F1
#
_cell.length_a   1.000
_cell.length_b   1.000
_cell.length_c   1.000
_cell.angle_alpha   90.00
_cell.angle_beta   90.00
_cell.angle_gamma   90.00
#
_symmetry.space_group_name_H-M   'P 1'
#
loop_
_entity.id
_entity.type
_entity.pdbx_description
1 polymer ?
#
loop_
_entity_poly.entity_id
_entity_poly.type
_entity_poly.pdbx_seq_one_letter_code
_entity_poly.pdbx_strand_id
1 'polypeptide(L)'
;DFDDAPLDDVVEVKSLSPDPAMRRRRPRYKVICAGERPKEVNERLLQLYPFVDQKKTPLPTHWSHQDKAASLVVTNDYRNVAYADSGDPNQELNAKDAAAVRADHPIPITCGVYYFEVTIVCSGAECCMGVGLCERNVDLNRLPGWDRASYGYHGDDGNFFCSSGTGHAYGPTFKMNDVIGCGVDFVRKSIFFTKNGRHLG
;
A
#
# COMPACT_ATOMS: atom_id res chain seq x y z
N ASP A 1 25.53 -8.78 37.20
CA ASP A 1 24.15 -8.37 37.48
C ASP A 1 23.64 -7.52 36.33
N PHE A 2 23.12 -8.20 35.31
CA PHE A 2 22.35 -7.60 34.22
C PHE A 2 20.89 -7.82 34.63
N ASP A 3 20.23 -6.76 35.08
CA ASP A 3 18.78 -6.79 35.30
C ASP A 3 18.07 -6.59 33.96
N ASP A 4 17.42 -7.67 33.53
CA ASP A 4 16.37 -7.70 32.52
C ASP A 4 15.17 -6.87 33.00
N ALA A 5 14.96 -5.71 32.39
CA ALA A 5 13.67 -5.03 32.39
C ALA A 5 13.06 -5.17 30.98
N PRO A 6 11.85 -5.74 30.81
CA PRO A 6 11.20 -5.77 29.51
C PRO A 6 10.74 -4.36 29.11
N LEU A 7 10.95 -4.02 27.84
CA LEU A 7 10.33 -2.86 27.20
C LEU A 7 8.82 -3.10 27.06
N ASP A 8 8.03 -2.33 27.79
CA ASP A 8 6.57 -2.28 27.66
C ASP A 8 6.18 -1.56 26.36
N ASP A 9 6.12 -2.30 25.25
CA ASP A 9 5.39 -1.88 24.04
C ASP A 9 4.81 -3.10 23.28
N VAL A 10 4.33 -4.09 24.03
CA VAL A 10 3.48 -5.15 23.46
C VAL A 10 2.04 -4.65 23.51
N VAL A 11 1.57 -4.09 22.40
CA VAL A 11 0.14 -3.81 22.22
C VAL A 11 -0.58 -5.16 22.11
N GLU A 12 -1.26 -5.54 23.18
CA GLU A 12 -2.05 -6.77 23.27
C GLU A 12 -3.19 -6.76 22.22
N VAL A 13 -3.10 -7.64 21.22
CA VAL A 13 -4.16 -7.84 20.23
C VAL A 13 -5.28 -8.65 20.89
N LYS A 14 -6.30 -7.96 21.40
CA LYS A 14 -7.47 -8.64 21.98
C LYS A 14 -8.22 -9.43 20.90
N SER A 15 -8.25 -10.75 21.08
CA SER A 15 -9.07 -11.68 20.29
C SER A 15 -10.54 -11.28 20.35
N LEU A 16 -11.17 -11.07 19.19
CA LEU A 16 -12.61 -10.81 19.08
C LEU A 16 -13.32 -12.11 18.68
N SER A 17 -13.91 -12.79 19.66
CA SER A 17 -15.01 -13.72 19.37
C SER A 17 -16.27 -12.91 18.99
N PRO A 18 -17.07 -13.32 17.99
CA PRO A 18 -18.30 -12.61 17.65
C PRO A 18 -19.40 -12.85 18.67
N ASP A 19 -20.09 -11.78 19.06
CA ASP A 19 -21.34 -11.82 19.84
C ASP A 19 -22.49 -12.37 18.95
N PRO A 20 -23.18 -13.46 19.34
CA PRO A 20 -24.14 -14.13 18.46
C PRO A 20 -25.45 -13.36 18.21
N ALA A 21 -25.66 -12.19 18.81
CA ALA A 21 -26.96 -11.53 18.83
C ALA A 21 -26.95 -10.10 18.24
N MET A 22 -26.71 -9.93 16.94
CA MET A 22 -27.19 -8.70 16.26
C MET A 22 -27.34 -8.86 14.74
N ARG A 23 -28.57 -9.15 14.32
CA ARG A 23 -29.05 -8.98 12.94
C ARG A 23 -28.96 -7.49 12.51
N ARG A 24 -28.53 -7.28 11.26
CA ARG A 24 -28.55 -6.02 10.48
C ARG A 24 -27.69 -4.87 11.02
N ARG A 25 -26.39 -4.87 10.72
CA ARG A 25 -25.58 -3.63 10.73
C ARG A 25 -24.58 -3.64 9.58
N ARG A 26 -24.40 -2.47 8.97
CA ARG A 26 -23.36 -2.15 7.97
C ARG A 26 -22.01 -2.74 8.43
N PRO A 27 -21.15 -3.25 7.51
CA PRO A 27 -19.84 -3.76 7.89
C PRO A 27 -19.09 -2.67 8.66
N ARG A 28 -18.86 -2.92 9.96
CA ARG A 28 -18.05 -2.06 10.81
C ARG A 28 -16.60 -2.48 10.58
N TYR A 29 -15.97 -1.92 9.56
CA TYR A 29 -14.51 -1.95 9.49
C TYR A 29 -13.98 -1.17 10.70
N LYS A 30 -13.49 -1.89 11.72
CA LYS A 30 -12.68 -1.28 12.78
C LYS A 30 -11.25 -1.24 12.25
N VAL A 31 -10.91 -0.15 11.58
CA VAL A 31 -9.53 0.16 11.23
C VAL A 31 -8.93 0.91 12.42
N ILE A 32 -8.07 0.23 13.18
CA ILE A 32 -7.28 0.86 14.23
C ILE A 32 -5.91 1.17 13.63
N CYS A 33 -5.85 2.25 12.85
CA CYS A 33 -4.58 2.86 12.47
C CYS A 33 -4.55 4.23 13.15
N ALA A 34 -3.85 4.34 14.28
CA ALA A 34 -3.46 5.65 14.79
C ALA A 34 -2.36 6.18 13.87
N GLY A 35 -2.75 6.71 12.70
CA GLY A 35 -1.81 7.35 11.79
C GLY A 35 -1.15 8.56 12.46
N GLU A 36 0.08 8.87 12.07
CA GLU A 36 0.78 10.10 12.46
C GLU A 36 -0.15 11.31 12.25
N ARG A 37 -0.10 12.28 13.17
CA ARG A 37 -0.94 13.48 13.04
C ARG A 37 -0.49 14.26 11.80
N PRO A 38 -1.39 14.95 11.07
CA PRO A 38 -1.02 15.67 9.85
C PRO A 38 0.17 16.62 9.99
N LYS A 39 0.34 17.22 11.17
CA LYS A 39 1.48 18.10 11.49
C LYS A 39 2.82 17.34 11.48
N GLU A 40 2.87 16.16 12.11
CA GLU A 40 4.07 15.32 12.20
C GLU A 40 4.48 14.81 10.82
N VAL A 41 3.49 14.40 10.01
CA VAL A 41 3.70 14.01 8.61
C VAL A 41 4.34 15.14 7.83
N ASN A 42 3.80 16.36 7.94
CA ASN A 42 4.34 17.51 7.20
C ASN A 42 5.76 17.87 7.64
N GLU A 43 6.05 17.85 8.94
CA GLU A 43 7.41 18.11 9.46
C GLU A 43 8.40 17.06 8.95
N ARG A 44 8.03 15.78 8.95
CA ARG A 44 8.85 14.70 8.40
C ARG A 44 9.08 14.85 6.89
N LEU A 45 8.05 15.19 6.13
CA LEU A 45 8.18 15.41 4.67
C LEU A 45 9.12 16.57 4.35
N LEU A 46 9.12 17.64 5.15
CA LEU A 46 10.06 18.75 4.98
C LEU A 46 11.51 18.34 5.27
N GLN A 47 11.73 17.40 6.19
CA GLN A 47 13.06 16.85 6.46
C GLN A 47 13.55 15.91 5.36
N LEU A 48 12.66 15.05 4.85
CA LEU A 48 13.00 14.07 3.81
C LEU A 48 13.17 14.72 2.43
N TYR A 49 12.33 15.70 2.11
CA TYR A 49 12.25 16.31 0.78
C TYR A 49 12.37 17.84 0.85
N PRO A 50 13.48 18.39 1.40
CA PRO A 50 13.62 19.81 1.71
C PRO A 50 13.60 20.73 0.47
N PHE A 51 13.83 20.18 -0.72
CA PHE A 51 13.88 20.92 -1.98
C PHE A 51 12.55 20.93 -2.75
N VAL A 52 11.51 20.27 -2.24
CA VAL A 52 10.20 20.20 -2.90
C VAL A 52 9.37 21.44 -2.57
N ASP A 53 9.04 22.24 -3.59
CA ASP A 53 8.05 23.32 -3.48
C ASP A 53 6.63 22.73 -3.51
N GLN A 54 6.12 22.36 -2.33
CA GLN A 54 4.81 21.73 -2.18
C GLN A 54 3.64 22.62 -2.62
N LYS A 55 3.84 23.94 -2.82
CA LYS A 55 2.80 24.82 -3.39
C LYS A 55 2.63 24.62 -4.88
N LYS A 56 3.69 24.19 -5.59
CA LYS A 56 3.67 23.93 -7.04
C LYS A 56 3.50 22.45 -7.35
N THR A 57 4.21 21.61 -6.61
CA THR A 57 4.23 20.16 -6.77
C THR A 57 4.02 19.51 -5.40
N PRO A 58 2.77 19.44 -4.91
CA PRO A 58 2.46 18.80 -3.63
C PRO A 58 2.93 17.33 -3.62
N LEU A 59 3.37 16.88 -2.46
CA LEU A 59 3.79 15.48 -2.25
C LEU A 59 2.55 14.58 -2.10
N PRO A 60 2.63 13.31 -2.52
CA PRO A 60 1.62 12.33 -2.16
C PRO A 60 1.64 12.10 -0.66
N THR A 61 0.46 12.16 -0.04
CA THR A 61 0.28 12.00 1.41
C THR A 61 -0.75 10.96 1.79
N HIS A 62 -1.65 10.61 0.86
CA HIS A 62 -2.74 9.67 1.07
C HIS A 62 -3.25 9.10 -0.26
N TRP A 63 -4.14 8.10 -0.21
CA TRP A 63 -4.80 7.55 -1.38
C TRP A 63 -5.86 8.49 -1.94
N SER A 64 -5.96 8.58 -3.27
CA SER A 64 -7.00 9.37 -3.90
C SER A 64 -8.39 8.74 -3.70
N HIS A 65 -9.36 9.56 -3.32
CA HIS A 65 -10.76 9.13 -3.25
C HIS A 65 -11.44 9.11 -4.64
N GLN A 66 -10.84 9.78 -5.63
CA GLN A 66 -11.37 9.91 -6.99
C GLN A 66 -10.65 9.00 -7.98
N ASP A 67 -9.33 8.87 -7.83
CA ASP A 67 -8.46 8.18 -8.78
C ASP A 67 -8.20 6.73 -8.36
N LYS A 68 -9.29 5.95 -8.38
CA LYS A 68 -9.35 4.56 -7.94
C LYS A 68 -10.38 3.76 -8.74
N ALA A 69 -10.19 2.45 -8.80
CA ALA A 69 -11.24 1.55 -9.26
C ALA A 69 -12.50 1.64 -8.39
N ALA A 70 -13.66 1.34 -8.99
CA ALA A 70 -14.95 1.40 -8.31
C ALA A 70 -15.08 0.37 -7.18
N SER A 71 -14.44 -0.79 -7.33
CA SER A 71 -14.43 -1.89 -6.35
C SER A 71 -13.56 -1.63 -5.11
N LEU A 72 -12.77 -0.56 -5.08
CA LEU A 72 -11.96 -0.22 -3.92
C LEU A 72 -12.67 0.75 -2.97
N VAL A 73 -12.54 0.51 -1.68
CA VAL A 73 -13.01 1.41 -0.61
C VAL A 73 -11.79 1.99 0.09
N VAL A 74 -11.75 3.31 0.19
CA VAL A 74 -10.71 4.03 0.95
C VAL A 74 -11.32 4.48 2.28
N THR A 75 -10.60 4.31 3.37
CA THR A 75 -11.02 4.77 4.71
C THR A 75 -11.09 6.30 4.80
N ASN A 76 -11.78 6.81 5.82
CA ASN A 76 -11.95 8.26 6.02
C ASN A 76 -10.65 9.02 6.32
N ASP A 77 -9.61 8.33 6.83
CA ASP A 77 -8.27 8.89 7.01
C ASP A 77 -7.43 8.84 5.72
N TYR A 78 -7.99 8.29 4.64
CA TYR A 78 -7.41 8.12 3.31
C TYR A 78 -6.13 7.28 3.25
N ARG A 79 -5.80 6.53 4.30
CA ARG A 79 -4.55 5.77 4.39
C ARG A 79 -4.70 4.26 4.25
N ASN A 80 -5.93 3.76 4.31
CA ASN A 80 -6.22 2.35 4.16
C ASN A 80 -7.14 2.11 2.96
N VAL A 81 -6.87 1.01 2.25
CA VAL A 81 -7.60 0.60 1.06
C VAL A 81 -8.07 -0.82 1.30
N ALA A 82 -9.33 -1.09 1.01
CA ALA A 82 -9.91 -2.41 1.04
C ALA A 82 -10.57 -2.71 -0.30
N TYR A 83 -10.45 -3.95 -0.75
CA TYR A 83 -11.30 -4.45 -1.82
C TYR A 83 -12.72 -4.63 -1.26
N ALA A 84 -13.73 -4.13 -1.97
CA ALA A 84 -15.12 -4.25 -1.54
C ALA A 84 -15.52 -5.73 -1.53
N ASP A 85 -16.03 -6.19 -0.39
CA ASP A 85 -16.60 -7.52 -0.26
C ASP A 85 -17.79 -7.66 -1.21
N SER A 86 -17.76 -8.69 -2.05
CA SER A 86 -18.89 -9.04 -2.93
C SER A 86 -20.05 -9.68 -2.16
N GLY A 87 -19.81 -10.11 -0.92
CA GLY A 87 -20.74 -10.86 -0.08
C GLY A 87 -20.84 -12.33 -0.45
N ASP A 88 -20.08 -12.80 -1.45
CA ASP A 88 -19.99 -14.21 -1.84
C ASP A 88 -18.67 -14.81 -1.34
N PRO A 89 -18.70 -15.67 -0.30
CA PRO A 89 -17.48 -16.28 0.24
C PRO A 89 -16.79 -17.26 -0.72
N ASN A 90 -17.45 -17.63 -1.83
CA ASN A 90 -16.91 -18.53 -2.84
C ASN A 90 -16.51 -17.80 -4.13
N GLN A 91 -16.51 -16.47 -4.17
CA GLN A 91 -16.10 -15.75 -5.36
C GLN A 91 -14.60 -15.94 -5.60
N GLU A 92 -14.27 -16.65 -6.68
CA GLU A 92 -12.91 -16.69 -7.22
C GLU A 92 -12.63 -15.39 -7.99
N LEU A 93 -11.67 -14.60 -7.50
CA LEU A 93 -11.19 -13.42 -8.19
C LEU A 93 -10.27 -13.83 -9.34
N ASN A 94 -10.45 -13.22 -10.50
CA ASN A 94 -9.56 -13.40 -11.65
C ASN A 94 -8.93 -12.07 -12.07
N ALA A 95 -8.08 -12.11 -13.11
CA ALA A 95 -7.36 -10.93 -13.58
C ALA A 95 -8.26 -9.76 -14.05
N LYS A 96 -9.54 -10.00 -14.36
CA LYS A 96 -10.51 -8.95 -14.72
C LYS A 96 -11.10 -8.24 -13.51
N ASP A 97 -11.00 -8.85 -12.34
CA ASP A 97 -11.42 -8.27 -11.06
C ASP A 97 -10.29 -7.48 -10.40
N ALA A 98 -9.14 -7.33 -11.06
CA ALA A 98 -8.04 -6.53 -10.59
C ALA A 98 -8.46 -5.07 -10.41
N ALA A 99 -7.98 -4.45 -9.34
CA ALA A 99 -8.35 -3.08 -8.98
C ALA A 99 -7.16 -2.36 -8.34
N ALA A 100 -6.96 -1.10 -8.72
CA ALA A 100 -5.88 -0.26 -8.23
C ALA A 100 -6.38 1.13 -7.84
N VAL A 101 -5.57 1.81 -7.03
CA VAL A 101 -5.77 3.18 -6.59
C VAL A 101 -4.45 3.93 -6.68
N ARG A 102 -4.49 5.18 -7.11
CA ARG A 102 -3.34 6.09 -7.09
C ARG A 102 -3.36 6.97 -5.85
N ALA A 103 -2.20 7.50 -5.49
CA ALA A 103 -2.08 8.54 -4.48
C ALA A 103 -2.77 9.84 -4.92
N ASP A 104 -3.00 10.75 -3.98
CA ASP A 104 -3.61 12.06 -4.19
C ASP A 104 -2.80 12.96 -5.16
N HIS A 105 -1.48 12.79 -5.20
CA HIS A 105 -0.58 13.57 -6.05
C HIS A 105 0.51 12.69 -6.68
N PRO A 106 1.05 13.06 -7.86
CA PRO A 106 2.24 12.42 -8.40
C PRO A 106 3.47 12.75 -7.56
N ILE A 107 4.47 11.88 -7.60
CA ILE A 107 5.75 12.11 -6.92
C ILE A 107 6.53 13.23 -7.66
N PRO A 108 6.88 14.34 -7.01
CA PRO A 108 7.70 15.39 -7.61
C PRO A 108 9.11 14.88 -7.95
N ILE A 109 9.58 15.17 -9.17
CA ILE A 109 10.94 14.80 -9.59
C ILE A 109 12.03 15.46 -8.71
N THR A 110 11.71 16.60 -8.09
CA THR A 110 12.57 17.33 -7.16
C THR A 110 12.78 16.62 -5.82
N CYS A 111 12.09 15.50 -5.56
CA CYS A 111 12.45 14.63 -4.43
C CYS A 111 13.87 14.06 -4.59
N GLY A 112 14.35 13.87 -5.83
CA GLY A 112 15.57 13.12 -6.13
C GLY A 112 15.37 11.63 -5.92
N VAL A 113 15.11 11.22 -4.67
CA VAL A 113 14.64 9.89 -4.30
C VAL A 113 13.35 10.04 -3.50
N TYR A 114 12.33 9.26 -3.78
CA TYR A 114 11.10 9.21 -2.98
C TYR A 114 10.84 7.78 -2.51
N TYR A 115 10.28 7.63 -1.31
CA TYR A 115 10.01 6.35 -0.68
C TYR A 115 8.67 6.37 0.07
N PHE A 116 7.91 5.28 -0.06
CA PHE A 116 6.71 5.01 0.73
C PHE A 116 6.64 3.53 1.11
N GLU A 117 5.89 3.21 2.15
CA GLU A 117 5.66 1.84 2.62
C GLU A 117 4.17 1.51 2.66
N VAL A 118 3.86 0.25 2.41
CA VAL A 118 2.51 -0.31 2.50
C VAL A 118 2.54 -1.53 3.42
N THR A 119 1.77 -1.46 4.50
CA THR A 119 1.52 -2.62 5.37
C THR A 119 0.43 -3.49 4.77
N ILE A 120 0.72 -4.77 4.61
CA ILE A 120 -0.18 -5.73 3.99
C ILE A 120 -1.22 -6.21 5.01
N VAL A 121 -2.49 -5.88 4.76
CA VAL A 121 -3.63 -6.37 5.55
C VAL A 121 -4.49 -7.25 4.64
N CYS A 122 -4.69 -8.51 5.01
CA CYS A 122 -5.48 -9.47 4.22
C CYS A 122 -6.28 -10.39 5.15
N SER A 123 -7.51 -10.71 4.76
CA SER A 123 -8.34 -11.72 5.40
C SER A 123 -8.50 -12.92 4.47
N GLY A 124 -7.46 -13.75 4.34
CA GLY A 124 -7.47 -14.90 3.42
C GLY A 124 -6.12 -15.59 3.31
N ALA A 125 -6.14 -16.79 2.69
CA ALA A 125 -4.92 -17.58 2.45
C ALA A 125 -4.10 -17.07 1.25
N GLU A 126 -4.75 -16.40 0.29
CA GLU A 126 -4.12 -15.86 -0.91
C GLU A 126 -4.32 -14.35 -0.96
N CYS A 127 -3.22 -13.63 -1.19
CA CYS A 127 -3.19 -12.18 -1.16
C CYS A 127 -2.52 -11.68 -2.45
N CYS A 128 -3.28 -11.67 -3.54
CA CYS A 128 -2.83 -11.20 -4.85
C CYS A 128 -2.79 -9.66 -4.86
N MET A 129 -1.79 -9.10 -4.18
CA MET A 129 -1.58 -7.66 -4.08
C MET A 129 -0.31 -7.24 -4.79
N GLY A 130 -0.41 -6.15 -5.56
CA GLY A 130 0.72 -5.48 -6.18
C GLY A 130 0.97 -4.11 -5.54
N VAL A 131 2.24 -3.81 -5.26
CA VAL A 131 2.70 -2.48 -4.82
C VAL A 131 3.58 -1.88 -5.90
N GLY A 132 3.39 -0.60 -6.23
CA GLY A 132 4.23 0.03 -7.25
C GLY A 132 3.81 1.42 -7.69
N LEU A 133 4.12 1.75 -8.93
CA LEU A 133 4.05 3.09 -9.52
C LEU A 133 3.36 3.02 -10.88
N CYS A 134 2.60 4.05 -11.23
CA CYS A 134 2.05 4.17 -12.57
C CYS A 134 1.89 5.63 -12.99
N GLU A 135 1.84 5.86 -14.31
CA GLU A 135 1.44 7.15 -14.86
C GLU A 135 -0.07 7.40 -14.68
N ARG A 136 -0.47 8.69 -14.77
CA ARG A 136 -1.86 9.15 -14.56
C ARG A 136 -2.90 8.41 -15.41
N ASN A 137 -2.54 8.00 -16.62
CA ASN A 137 -3.51 7.48 -17.60
C ASN A 137 -3.57 5.94 -17.62
N VAL A 138 -2.88 5.26 -16.70
CA VAL A 138 -2.93 3.80 -16.59
C VAL A 138 -4.31 3.36 -16.10
N ASP A 139 -4.86 2.31 -16.70
CA ASP A 139 -6.14 1.72 -16.29
C ASP A 139 -6.03 1.18 -14.85
N LEU A 140 -7.03 1.48 -14.03
CA LEU A 140 -7.07 1.07 -12.63
C LEU A 140 -7.85 -0.24 -12.43
N ASN A 141 -8.37 -0.86 -13.48
CA ASN A 141 -8.93 -2.22 -13.42
C ASN A 141 -7.87 -3.30 -13.67
N ARG A 142 -6.63 -3.01 -13.24
CA ARG A 142 -5.41 -3.77 -13.50
C ARG A 142 -4.48 -3.65 -12.30
N LEU A 143 -3.68 -4.68 -12.01
CA LEU A 143 -2.66 -4.58 -10.99
C LEU A 143 -1.46 -3.74 -11.47
N PRO A 144 -0.73 -3.08 -10.54
CA PRO A 144 0.48 -2.33 -10.88
C PRO A 144 1.47 -3.18 -11.69
N GLY A 145 2.07 -2.62 -12.72
CA GLY A 145 3.05 -3.31 -13.58
C GLY A 145 2.50 -3.96 -14.84
N TRP A 146 1.21 -4.30 -14.89
CA TRP A 146 0.64 -5.07 -16.00
C TRP A 146 0.49 -4.31 -17.32
N ASP A 147 0.35 -2.99 -17.26
CA ASP A 147 0.05 -2.13 -18.40
C ASP A 147 1.18 -1.13 -18.63
N ARG A 148 1.27 -0.59 -19.86
CA ARG A 148 2.30 0.38 -20.25
C ARG A 148 2.38 1.55 -19.26
N ALA A 149 3.60 1.92 -18.89
CA ALA A 149 3.89 2.97 -17.90
C ALA A 149 3.36 2.66 -16.49
N SER A 150 3.26 1.38 -16.16
CA SER A 150 2.98 0.83 -14.83
C SER A 150 4.11 -0.11 -14.43
N TYR A 151 4.45 -0.12 -13.14
CA TYR A 151 5.52 -0.93 -12.55
C TYR A 151 5.04 -1.48 -11.21
N GLY A 152 5.23 -2.77 -10.94
CA GLY A 152 4.68 -3.37 -9.72
C GLY A 152 5.41 -4.61 -9.25
N TYR A 153 5.45 -4.78 -7.94
CA TYR A 153 5.97 -5.97 -7.25
C TYR A 153 4.79 -6.71 -6.60
N HIS A 154 4.61 -7.98 -6.94
CA HIS A 154 3.43 -8.77 -6.60
C HIS A 154 3.72 -9.77 -5.48
N GLY A 155 2.76 -9.92 -4.56
CA GLY A 155 2.95 -10.64 -3.32
C GLY A 155 2.78 -12.15 -3.44
N ASP A 156 1.96 -12.61 -4.38
CA ASP A 156 1.63 -14.01 -4.62
C ASP A 156 2.80 -14.78 -5.24
N ASP A 157 3.56 -14.17 -6.15
CA ASP A 157 4.66 -14.81 -6.88
C ASP A 157 6.04 -14.20 -6.60
N GLY A 158 6.11 -13.02 -5.99
CA GLY A 158 7.36 -12.30 -5.75
C GLY A 158 7.94 -11.65 -7.01
N ASN A 159 7.19 -11.59 -8.11
CA ASN A 159 7.68 -11.08 -9.38
C ASN A 159 7.55 -9.56 -9.48
N PHE A 160 8.43 -8.99 -10.31
CA PHE A 160 8.34 -7.62 -10.79
C PHE A 160 7.71 -7.59 -12.19
N PHE A 161 6.71 -6.75 -12.35
CA PHE A 161 5.98 -6.50 -13.59
C PHE A 161 6.34 -5.08 -14.09
N CYS A 162 6.85 -5.00 -15.31
CA CYS A 162 7.37 -3.76 -15.90
C CYS A 162 6.69 -3.48 -17.24
N SER A 163 5.59 -2.74 -17.20
CA SER A 163 4.82 -2.42 -18.40
C SER A 163 4.41 -3.64 -19.23
N SER A 164 4.12 -4.75 -18.54
CA SER A 164 3.89 -6.07 -19.13
C SER A 164 3.05 -6.95 -18.20
N GLY A 165 2.11 -7.71 -18.75
CA GLY A 165 1.39 -8.75 -18.01
C GLY A 165 2.22 -9.99 -17.69
N THR A 166 3.48 -10.05 -18.15
CA THR A 166 4.44 -11.10 -17.80
C THR A 166 5.40 -10.58 -16.74
N GLY A 167 5.43 -11.25 -15.59
CA GLY A 167 6.32 -10.93 -14.48
C GLY A 167 7.69 -11.56 -14.63
N HIS A 168 8.69 -10.99 -13.95
CA HIS A 168 10.04 -11.51 -13.84
C HIS A 168 10.39 -11.75 -12.37
N ALA A 169 11.10 -12.84 -12.08
CA ALA A 169 11.58 -13.13 -10.74
C ALA A 169 12.37 -11.94 -10.18
N TYR A 170 11.98 -11.48 -8.98
CA TYR A 170 12.54 -10.28 -8.38
C TYR A 170 12.84 -10.47 -6.88
N GLY A 171 11.81 -10.71 -6.08
CA GLY A 171 11.91 -10.77 -4.63
C GLY A 171 11.17 -11.97 -4.05
N PRO A 172 11.18 -12.13 -2.71
CA PRO A 172 10.34 -13.12 -2.04
C PRO A 172 8.85 -12.80 -2.24
N THR A 173 7.96 -13.75 -2.00
CA THR A 173 6.52 -13.44 -1.84
C THR A 173 6.30 -12.59 -0.59
N PHE A 174 5.14 -11.92 -0.49
CA PHE A 174 4.74 -11.19 0.73
C PHE A 174 3.28 -11.43 1.09
N LYS A 175 3.00 -11.34 2.39
CA LYS A 175 1.72 -11.75 2.98
C LYS A 175 1.31 -10.82 4.12
N MET A 176 0.19 -11.14 4.78
CA MET A 176 -0.33 -10.37 5.91
C MET A 176 0.78 -10.01 6.91
N ASN A 177 0.76 -8.74 7.35
CA ASN A 177 1.71 -8.10 8.26
C ASN A 177 3.11 -7.83 7.69
N ASP A 178 3.42 -8.21 6.45
CA ASP A 178 4.63 -7.70 5.80
C ASP A 178 4.47 -6.20 5.48
N VAL A 179 5.58 -5.47 5.55
CA VAL A 179 5.70 -4.07 5.14
C VAL A 179 6.52 -4.02 3.86
N ILE A 180 5.90 -3.55 2.77
CA ILE A 180 6.54 -3.43 1.46
C ILE A 180 6.82 -1.97 1.18
N GLY A 181 8.11 -1.64 1.08
CA GLY A 181 8.55 -0.32 0.63
C GLY A 181 8.71 -0.27 -0.87
N CYS A 182 8.39 0.88 -1.46
CA CYS A 182 8.63 1.19 -2.85
C CYS A 182 9.36 2.52 -2.93
N GLY A 183 10.54 2.50 -3.55
CA GLY A 183 11.38 3.65 -3.77
C GLY A 183 11.57 3.95 -5.25
N VAL A 184 11.61 5.24 -5.60
CA VAL A 184 11.97 5.71 -6.93
C VAL A 184 13.16 6.65 -6.82
N ASP A 185 14.21 6.36 -7.56
CA ASP A 185 15.40 7.20 -7.71
C ASP A 185 15.33 7.88 -9.09
N PHE A 186 14.94 9.16 -9.11
CA PHE A 186 14.84 9.94 -10.35
C PHE A 186 16.22 10.30 -10.94
N VAL A 187 17.28 10.25 -10.13
CA VAL A 187 18.65 10.51 -10.58
C VAL A 187 19.18 9.31 -11.35
N ARG A 188 19.02 8.11 -10.79
CA ARG A 188 19.43 6.84 -11.42
C ARG A 188 18.40 6.26 -12.37
N LYS A 189 17.18 6.80 -12.38
CA LYS A 189 16.04 6.31 -13.17
C LYS A 189 15.72 4.85 -12.85
N SER A 190 15.66 4.52 -11.57
CA SER A 190 15.43 3.17 -11.07
C SER A 190 14.31 3.13 -10.03
N ILE A 191 13.64 1.99 -9.95
CA ILE A 191 12.67 1.65 -8.91
C ILE A 191 13.29 0.54 -8.08
N PHE A 192 13.17 0.61 -6.77
CA PHE A 192 13.61 -0.43 -5.85
C PHE A 192 12.50 -0.74 -4.85
N PHE A 193 12.56 -1.92 -4.24
CA PHE A 193 11.62 -2.31 -3.21
C PHE A 193 12.34 -2.76 -1.94
N THR A 194 11.65 -2.65 -0.82
CA THR A 194 12.07 -3.22 0.45
C THR A 194 10.99 -4.14 0.98
N LYS A 195 11.40 -5.11 1.80
CA LYS A 195 10.49 -5.92 2.60
C LYS A 195 10.95 -5.90 4.04
N ASN A 196 10.08 -5.47 4.95
CA ASN A 196 10.34 -5.41 6.39
C ASN A 196 11.67 -4.68 6.70
N GLY A 197 11.87 -3.53 6.05
CA GLY A 197 13.07 -2.70 6.19
C GLY A 197 14.32 -3.19 5.44
N ARG A 198 14.26 -4.33 4.72
CA ARG A 198 15.40 -4.87 3.95
C ARG A 198 15.26 -4.59 2.46
N HIS A 199 16.28 -3.96 1.87
CA HIS A 199 16.37 -3.74 0.42
C HIS A 199 16.39 -5.06 -0.35
N LEU A 200 15.67 -5.14 -1.49
CA LEU A 200 15.49 -6.38 -2.26
C LEU A 200 16.32 -6.47 -3.54
N GLY A 201 16.96 -5.38 -3.98
CA GLY A 201 17.77 -5.38 -5.21
C GLY A 201 18.10 -3.99 -5.66
#